data_AF-A0A6C0AKZ2-F1
#
_entry.id   AF-A0A6C0AKZ2-F1
#
_cell.length_a   1.000
_cell.length_b   1.000
_cell.length_c   1.000
_cell.angle_alpha   90.00
_cell.angle_beta   90.00
_cell.angle_gamma   90.00
#
_symmetry.space_group_name_H-M   'P 1'
#
loop_
_entity.id
_entity.type
_entity.pdbx_description
1 polymer ?
#
loop_
_entity_poly.entity_id
_entity_poly.type
_entity_poly.pdbx_seq_one_letter_code
_entity_poly.pdbx_strand_id
1 'polypeptide(L)'
;MFILSNNMNIDVNIKQRKNIFDKFQDNFDYTVLQKQKELGRGGQGKVYSYCRKNTEQDCVAVKKIYIEEQQSKYLSDPFGKRSLLHSTFIELASMKMINQFVLSNVCPNFILHYTWRFKSRSGICDDLYPNVAYFFNEYISNSQTFTEWVKKELSQEELYNAYFQIIYALYTLQLKLNMTHLDLHTDNIIVQKVPKGGYWEYTIGENTYYVPNLGYIFYINDFGHAWIPNVLKSWFIRQRYNPKRIKSHFDLMILYRSHLAELKRSFGEGHLNKTKKNFPKSFQKVLLSIIKSLRNGSIEDFPEIIKNVWLDKYKVTNNNSSIIDKFNINNSINISEIPVELRPLFK
;
A
#
# COMPACT_ATOMS: atom_id res chain seq x y z
N MET A 1 5.02 37.96 -21.75
CA MET A 1 6.17 37.05 -21.97
C MET A 1 5.79 35.70 -21.40
N PHE A 2 5.90 34.65 -22.22
CA PHE A 2 5.18 33.39 -22.10
C PHE A 2 5.29 32.70 -20.72
N ILE A 3 4.13 32.45 -20.12
CA ILE A 3 3.90 31.43 -19.10
C ILE A 3 3.91 30.09 -19.83
N LEU A 4 4.91 29.24 -19.56
CA LEU A 4 4.82 27.81 -19.84
C LEU A 4 4.73 27.08 -18.50
N SER A 5 3.51 26.96 -18.00
CA SER A 5 3.15 25.91 -17.05
C SER A 5 3.29 24.57 -17.77
N ASN A 6 4.37 23.83 -17.50
CA ASN A 6 4.39 22.39 -17.79
C ASN A 6 3.48 21.69 -16.79
N ASN A 7 2.16 21.78 -17.02
CA ASN A 7 1.20 20.83 -16.48
C ASN A 7 1.46 19.49 -17.18
N MET A 8 2.38 18.68 -16.64
CA MET A 8 2.42 17.27 -16.98
C MET A 8 1.12 16.64 -16.48
N ASN A 9 0.26 16.22 -17.42
CA ASN A 9 -0.81 15.26 -17.13
C ASN A 9 -0.15 13.98 -16.60
N ILE A 10 -0.13 13.84 -15.28
CA ILE A 10 0.14 12.54 -14.66
C ILE A 10 -1.18 11.77 -14.80
N ASP A 11 -1.32 11.04 -15.91
CA ASP A 11 -2.41 10.09 -16.08
C ASP A 11 -2.17 8.92 -15.13
N VAL A 12 -2.66 9.05 -13.90
CA VAL A 12 -2.65 7.93 -12.94
C VAL A 12 -3.77 6.97 -13.28
N ASN A 13 -3.65 6.32 -14.43
CA ASN A 13 -4.51 5.23 -14.84
C ASN A 13 -3.75 3.89 -14.84
N ILE A 14 -4.50 2.81 -14.72
CA ILE A 14 -3.97 1.46 -14.57
C ILE A 14 -3.22 0.99 -15.82
N LYS A 15 -3.63 1.48 -17.00
CA LYS A 15 -2.98 1.17 -18.28
C LYS A 15 -1.54 1.70 -18.29
N GLN A 16 -1.32 2.92 -17.83
CA GLN A 16 0.01 3.50 -17.71
C GLN A 16 0.85 2.72 -16.69
N ARG A 17 0.29 2.37 -15.53
CA ARG A 17 0.99 1.58 -14.52
C ARG A 17 1.40 0.19 -15.02
N LYS A 18 0.55 -0.48 -15.80
CA LYS A 18 0.87 -1.74 -16.51
C LYS A 18 2.02 -1.56 -17.51
N ASN A 19 1.96 -0.53 -18.35
CA ASN A 19 3.04 -0.25 -19.31
C ASN A 19 4.39 0.00 -18.62
N ILE A 20 4.39 0.72 -17.49
CA ILE A 20 5.59 0.95 -16.68
C ILE A 20 6.06 -0.36 -16.05
N PHE A 21 5.14 -1.16 -15.52
CA PHE A 21 5.44 -2.48 -14.97
C PHE A 21 6.17 -3.35 -15.99
N ASP A 22 5.61 -3.52 -17.19
CA ASP A 22 6.16 -4.34 -18.27
C ASP A 22 7.55 -3.84 -18.72
N LYS A 23 7.77 -2.51 -18.70
CA LYS A 23 9.07 -1.90 -19.00
C LYS A 23 10.14 -2.24 -17.97
N PHE A 24 9.81 -2.20 -16.67
CA PHE A 24 10.76 -2.40 -15.58
C PHE A 24 10.84 -3.84 -15.09
N GLN A 25 10.31 -4.84 -15.79
CA GLN A 25 10.51 -6.24 -15.38
C GLN A 25 11.98 -6.69 -15.51
N ASP A 26 12.25 -7.97 -15.26
CA ASP A 26 13.59 -8.52 -15.10
C ASP A 26 14.60 -8.24 -16.22
N ASN A 27 14.12 -7.98 -17.44
CA ASN A 27 14.95 -7.67 -18.60
C ASN A 27 15.41 -6.20 -18.68
N PHE A 28 14.98 -5.35 -17.75
CA PHE A 28 15.40 -3.96 -17.71
C PHE A 28 16.85 -3.82 -17.22
N ASP A 29 17.66 -3.05 -17.94
CA ASP A 29 19.01 -2.70 -17.49
C ASP A 29 18.95 -1.64 -16.38
N TYR A 30 18.96 -2.08 -15.13
CA TYR A 30 18.95 -1.20 -13.95
C TYR A 30 20.24 -0.40 -13.75
N THR A 31 21.32 -0.70 -14.47
CA THR A 31 22.58 0.05 -14.34
C THR A 31 22.48 1.46 -14.94
N VAL A 32 21.50 1.69 -15.82
CA VAL A 32 21.23 3.02 -16.40
C VAL A 32 20.57 3.99 -15.41
N LEU A 33 20.08 3.50 -14.26
CA LEU A 33 19.43 4.31 -13.26
C LEU A 33 20.44 4.83 -12.25
N GLN A 34 20.36 6.14 -11.97
CA GLN A 34 21.22 6.82 -11.03
C GLN A 34 20.46 7.16 -9.76
N LYS A 35 21.05 6.87 -8.62
CA LYS A 35 20.52 7.24 -7.30
C LYS A 35 20.37 8.75 -7.21
N GLN A 36 19.18 9.21 -6.85
CA GLN A 36 18.85 10.65 -6.72
C GLN A 36 18.69 11.03 -5.25
N LYS A 37 17.49 10.88 -4.67
CA LYS A 37 17.14 11.31 -3.31
C LYS A 37 16.74 10.15 -2.41
N GLU A 38 16.96 10.30 -1.10
CA GLU A 38 16.37 9.43 -0.08
C GLU A 38 14.86 9.72 0.00
N LEU A 39 14.04 8.68 -0.11
CA LEU A 39 12.57 8.76 -0.01
C LEU A 39 12.08 8.41 1.40
N GLY A 40 12.85 7.60 2.12
CA GLY A 40 12.52 7.17 3.46
C GLY A 40 13.59 6.29 4.08
N ARG A 41 13.52 6.12 5.39
CA ARG A 41 14.41 5.30 6.20
C ARG A 41 13.64 4.63 7.32
N GLY A 42 13.91 3.37 7.56
CA GLY A 42 13.36 2.60 8.67
C GLY A 42 14.41 1.64 9.26
N GLY A 43 13.99 0.83 10.24
CA GLY A 43 14.91 -0.11 10.92
C GLY A 43 15.53 -1.15 9.97
N GLN A 44 14.82 -1.51 8.89
CA GLN A 44 15.26 -2.54 7.95
C GLN A 44 16.12 -1.97 6.79
N GLY A 45 16.19 -0.65 6.61
CA GLY A 45 16.92 -0.08 5.49
C GLY A 45 16.53 1.33 5.08
N LYS A 46 16.96 1.70 3.86
CA LYS A 46 16.72 3.01 3.25
C LYS A 46 16.09 2.84 1.88
N VAL A 47 15.18 3.73 1.55
CA VAL A 47 14.54 3.82 0.24
C VAL A 47 15.09 5.03 -0.49
N TYR A 48 15.48 4.87 -1.74
CA TYR A 48 15.93 5.97 -2.59
C TYR A 48 15.22 5.93 -3.94
N SER A 49 15.01 7.09 -4.57
CA SER A 49 14.64 7.12 -5.97
C SER A 49 15.87 6.90 -6.84
N TYR A 50 15.74 6.04 -7.85
CA TYR A 50 16.73 5.85 -8.91
C TYR A 50 16.08 6.21 -10.22
N CYS A 51 16.67 7.14 -10.96
CA CYS A 51 16.08 7.67 -12.20
C CYS A 51 17.09 7.60 -13.34
N ARG A 52 16.61 7.41 -14.56
CA ARG A 52 17.45 7.57 -15.76
C ARG A 52 17.90 9.04 -15.88
N LYS A 53 19.14 9.25 -16.31
CA LYS A 53 19.73 10.58 -16.45
C LYS A 53 18.86 11.44 -17.38
N ASN A 54 18.54 12.66 -16.94
CA ASN A 54 17.76 13.67 -17.68
C ASN A 54 16.26 13.38 -17.92
N THR A 55 15.64 12.44 -17.19
CA THR A 55 14.19 12.23 -17.24
C THR A 55 13.62 11.96 -15.85
N GLU A 56 12.69 12.79 -15.36
CA GLU A 56 11.90 12.50 -14.15
C GLU A 56 10.84 11.40 -14.37
N GLN A 57 10.63 11.00 -15.63
CA GLN A 57 9.58 10.06 -16.03
C GLN A 57 9.97 8.58 -15.86
N ASP A 58 11.28 8.29 -15.75
CA ASP A 58 11.82 6.92 -15.63
C ASP A 58 12.50 6.73 -14.28
N CYS A 59 11.70 6.79 -13.21
CA CYS A 59 12.15 6.61 -11.84
C CYS A 59 11.57 5.34 -11.21
N VAL A 60 12.37 4.69 -10.37
CA VAL A 60 11.96 3.58 -9.51
C VAL A 60 12.34 3.88 -8.07
N ALA A 61 11.54 3.40 -7.11
CA ALA A 61 11.86 3.46 -5.70
C ALA A 61 12.62 2.19 -5.30
N VAL A 62 13.87 2.31 -4.89
CA VAL A 62 14.72 1.17 -4.50
C VAL A 62 14.85 1.11 -2.99
N LYS A 63 14.26 0.08 -2.37
CA LYS A 63 14.45 -0.25 -0.95
C LYS A 63 15.69 -1.13 -0.83
N LYS A 64 16.73 -0.60 -0.16
CA LYS A 64 17.97 -1.31 0.16
C LYS A 64 17.85 -1.90 1.56
N ILE A 65 17.97 -3.22 1.68
CA ILE A 65 17.80 -3.99 2.92
C ILE A 65 19.07 -4.79 3.20
N TYR A 66 19.64 -4.64 4.39
CA TYR A 66 20.78 -5.46 4.80
C TYR A 66 20.30 -6.83 5.29
N ILE A 67 20.91 -7.88 4.78
CA ILE A 67 20.49 -9.26 5.05
C ILE A 67 21.44 -9.86 6.08
N GLU A 68 20.88 -10.28 7.21
CA GLU A 68 21.61 -10.97 8.27
C GLU A 68 22.21 -12.29 7.76
N GLU A 69 23.34 -12.69 8.34
CA GLU A 69 24.02 -13.95 8.00
C GLU A 69 23.06 -15.15 8.01
N GLN A 70 22.21 -15.26 9.04
CA GLN A 70 21.26 -16.37 9.20
C GLN A 70 20.21 -16.44 8.06
N GLN A 71 19.91 -15.31 7.43
CA GLN A 71 18.95 -15.21 6.32
C GLN A 71 19.60 -15.48 4.97
N SER A 72 20.92 -15.34 4.86
CA SER A 72 21.66 -15.40 3.60
C SER A 72 21.60 -16.77 2.92
N LYS A 73 21.41 -17.84 3.69
CA LYS A 73 21.22 -19.21 3.16
C LYS A 73 19.91 -19.41 2.39
N TYR A 74 19.00 -18.44 2.43
CA TYR A 74 17.68 -18.52 1.78
C TYR A 74 17.58 -17.67 0.50
N LEU A 75 18.66 -17.00 0.08
CA LEU A 75 18.63 -16.08 -1.06
C LEU A 75 18.33 -16.76 -2.40
N SER A 76 18.69 -18.05 -2.54
CA SER A 76 18.39 -18.86 -3.73
C SER A 76 16.96 -19.36 -3.79
N ASP A 77 16.24 -19.36 -2.66
CA ASP A 77 14.85 -19.82 -2.53
C ASP A 77 14.06 -18.81 -1.68
N PRO A 78 13.81 -17.59 -2.17
CA PRO A 78 13.21 -16.53 -1.36
C PRO A 78 11.73 -16.78 -1.02
N PHE A 79 11.07 -17.73 -1.70
CA PHE A 79 9.65 -18.05 -1.50
C PHE A 79 9.43 -19.37 -0.76
N GLY A 80 10.50 -20.11 -0.46
CA GLY A 80 10.45 -21.33 0.32
C GLY A 80 9.89 -21.12 1.73
N LYS A 81 9.30 -22.17 2.28
CA LYS A 81 8.65 -22.16 3.61
C LYS A 81 9.53 -21.63 4.75
N ARG A 82 10.84 -21.89 4.69
CA ARG A 82 11.81 -21.40 5.70
C ARG A 82 12.12 -19.91 5.52
N SER A 83 12.21 -19.45 4.27
CA SER A 83 12.43 -18.05 3.89
C SER A 83 11.28 -17.18 4.37
N LEU A 84 10.03 -17.65 4.22
CA LEU A 84 8.80 -16.97 4.68
C LEU A 84 8.62 -16.91 6.21
N LEU A 85 9.66 -17.25 6.98
CA LEU A 85 9.78 -16.96 8.42
C LEU A 85 10.53 -15.66 8.70
N HIS A 86 11.03 -14.98 7.67
CA HIS A 86 11.81 -13.74 7.79
C HIS A 86 11.10 -12.59 7.07
N SER A 87 11.06 -11.42 7.72
CA SER A 87 10.33 -10.24 7.26
C SER A 87 10.69 -9.79 5.85
N THR A 88 11.97 -9.85 5.47
CA THR A 88 12.43 -9.46 4.12
C THR A 88 11.80 -10.30 3.01
N PHE A 89 11.73 -11.62 3.20
CA PHE A 89 11.14 -12.54 2.23
C PHE A 89 9.61 -12.50 2.26
N ILE A 90 9.02 -12.25 3.44
CA ILE A 90 7.59 -11.98 3.58
C ILE A 90 7.18 -10.74 2.80
N GLU A 91 7.95 -9.65 2.88
CA GLU A 91 7.71 -8.43 2.12
C GLU A 91 7.75 -8.71 0.62
N LEU A 92 8.80 -9.41 0.16
CA LEU A 92 8.96 -9.79 -1.24
C LEU A 92 7.79 -10.65 -1.74
N ALA A 93 7.41 -11.68 -0.99
CA ALA A 93 6.28 -12.56 -1.31
C ALA A 93 4.97 -11.77 -1.38
N SER A 94 4.71 -10.90 -0.39
CA SER A 94 3.52 -10.07 -0.35
C SER A 94 3.44 -9.14 -1.55
N MET A 95 4.54 -8.44 -1.87
CA MET A 95 4.64 -7.56 -3.02
C MET A 95 4.39 -8.29 -4.35
N LYS A 96 4.92 -9.50 -4.53
CA LYS A 96 4.66 -10.31 -5.73
C LYS A 96 3.19 -10.70 -5.88
N MET A 97 2.51 -10.99 -4.76
CA MET A 97 1.09 -11.34 -4.76
C MET A 97 0.20 -10.12 -5.03
N ILE A 98 0.43 -9.00 -4.35
CA ILE A 98 -0.41 -7.79 -4.48
C ILE A 98 -0.27 -7.09 -5.84
N ASN A 99 0.85 -7.29 -6.55
CA ASN A 99 0.98 -6.82 -7.94
C ASN A 99 -0.21 -7.27 -8.79
N GLN A 100 -0.65 -8.51 -8.62
CA GLN A 100 -1.73 -9.04 -9.43
C GLN A 100 -3.08 -8.40 -9.13
N PHE A 101 -3.26 -7.79 -7.96
CA PHE A 101 -4.46 -7.00 -7.68
C PHE A 101 -4.51 -5.73 -8.52
N VAL A 102 -3.37 -5.04 -8.66
CA VAL A 102 -3.24 -3.85 -9.49
C VAL A 102 -3.36 -4.24 -10.97
N LEU A 103 -2.57 -5.20 -11.42
CA LEU A 103 -2.48 -5.60 -12.83
C LEU A 103 -3.77 -6.27 -13.35
N SER A 104 -4.63 -6.80 -12.47
CA SER A 104 -5.92 -7.41 -12.87
C SER A 104 -7.13 -6.49 -12.63
N ASN A 105 -6.90 -5.18 -12.40
CA ASN A 105 -7.95 -4.21 -12.09
C ASN A 105 -8.83 -4.64 -10.89
N VAL A 106 -8.26 -5.33 -9.91
CA VAL A 106 -8.94 -5.70 -8.67
C VAL A 106 -8.85 -4.54 -7.68
N CYS A 107 -7.65 -4.00 -7.45
CA CYS A 107 -7.43 -2.89 -6.53
C CYS A 107 -6.21 -2.07 -6.94
N PRO A 108 -6.32 -0.74 -7.12
CA PRO A 108 -5.20 0.11 -7.51
C PRO A 108 -4.32 0.56 -6.34
N ASN A 109 -4.79 0.38 -5.11
CA ASN A 109 -4.26 1.03 -3.90
C ASN A 109 -3.04 0.32 -3.29
N PHE A 110 -2.23 -0.34 -4.13
CA PHE A 110 -0.96 -0.95 -3.78
C PHE A 110 0.15 -0.44 -4.69
N ILE A 111 1.38 -0.38 -4.16
CA ILE A 111 2.57 -0.02 -4.93
C ILE A 111 3.06 -1.25 -5.70
N LEU A 112 3.31 -1.11 -7.00
CA LEU A 112 3.83 -2.20 -7.81
C LEU A 112 5.30 -2.49 -7.47
N HIS A 113 5.65 -3.77 -7.40
CA HIS A 113 7.02 -4.26 -7.26
C HIS A 113 7.53 -4.85 -8.57
N TYR A 114 8.57 -4.28 -9.14
CA TYR A 114 9.07 -4.69 -10.45
C TYR A 114 9.98 -5.91 -10.36
N THR A 115 11.03 -5.85 -9.54
CA THR A 115 11.99 -6.94 -9.35
C THR A 115 12.80 -6.79 -8.06
N TRP A 116 13.59 -7.81 -7.74
CA TRP A 116 14.56 -7.80 -6.68
C TRP A 116 15.94 -8.30 -7.14
N ARG A 117 16.98 -7.86 -6.45
CA ARG A 117 18.36 -8.35 -6.64
C ARG A 117 19.03 -8.54 -5.29
N PHE A 118 19.69 -9.68 -5.10
CA PHE A 118 20.57 -9.94 -3.97
C PHE A 118 22.03 -9.77 -4.41
N LYS A 119 22.85 -9.17 -3.55
CA LYS A 119 24.30 -9.04 -3.79
C LYS A 119 25.06 -9.32 -2.50
N SER A 120 26.20 -10.00 -2.64
CA SER A 120 27.19 -10.07 -1.57
C SER A 120 27.70 -8.66 -1.26
N ARG A 121 28.02 -8.44 0.01
CA ARG A 121 28.68 -7.24 0.49
C ARG A 121 30.08 -7.57 0.95
N SER A 122 30.93 -6.56 0.90
CA SER A 122 32.19 -6.48 1.61
C SER A 122 32.27 -5.11 2.28
N GLY A 123 32.94 -5.03 3.44
CA GLY A 123 33.14 -3.80 4.19
C GLY A 123 32.47 -3.81 5.56
N ILE A 124 32.12 -2.64 6.10
CA ILE A 124 31.67 -2.50 7.49
C ILE A 124 30.45 -3.41 7.78
N CYS A 125 30.62 -4.26 8.81
CA CYS A 125 29.64 -5.23 9.31
C CYS A 125 29.18 -6.23 8.24
N ASP A 126 30.08 -6.67 7.35
CA ASP A 126 29.81 -7.73 6.38
C ASP A 126 29.79 -9.13 7.02
N ASP A 127 30.39 -9.31 8.19
CA ASP A 127 30.20 -10.48 9.06
C ASP A 127 28.73 -10.63 9.52
N LEU A 128 28.13 -9.53 10.00
CA LEU A 128 26.74 -9.52 10.48
C LEU A 128 25.73 -9.47 9.32
N TYR A 129 26.08 -8.73 8.27
CA TYR A 129 25.20 -8.47 7.12
C TYR A 129 25.93 -8.74 5.79
N PRO A 130 26.24 -10.02 5.49
CA PRO A 130 27.07 -10.41 4.35
C PRO A 130 26.38 -10.15 3.00
N ASN A 131 25.07 -9.93 3.00
CA ASN A 131 24.30 -9.69 1.78
C ASN A 131 23.43 -8.44 1.88
N VAL A 132 23.01 -7.95 0.73
CA VAL A 132 22.03 -6.87 0.58
C VAL A 132 20.99 -7.24 -0.45
N ALA A 133 19.73 -6.93 -0.14
CA ALA A 133 18.64 -6.95 -1.09
C ALA A 133 18.34 -5.54 -1.60
N TYR A 134 18.06 -5.46 -2.89
CA TYR A 134 17.50 -4.29 -3.56
C TYR A 134 16.12 -4.66 -4.08
N PHE A 135 15.08 -4.05 -3.55
CA PHE A 135 13.71 -4.18 -4.06
C PHE A 135 13.36 -2.96 -4.90
N PHE A 136 13.05 -3.19 -6.17
CA PHE A 136 12.73 -2.15 -7.14
C PHE A 136 11.22 -2.03 -7.24
N ASN A 137 10.70 -0.93 -6.72
CA ASN A 137 9.27 -0.64 -6.62
C ASN A 137 8.91 0.56 -7.49
N GLU A 138 7.62 0.72 -7.71
CA GLU A 138 7.02 1.88 -8.34
C GLU A 138 7.35 3.16 -7.57
N TYR A 139 7.87 4.14 -8.30
CA TYR A 139 8.10 5.47 -7.75
C TYR A 139 6.81 6.29 -7.84
N ILE A 140 6.18 6.53 -6.70
CA ILE A 140 5.00 7.38 -6.61
C ILE A 140 5.46 8.85 -6.56
N SER A 141 5.42 9.52 -7.71
CA SER A 141 5.74 10.95 -7.83
C SER A 141 4.73 11.84 -7.10
N ASN A 142 5.13 13.07 -6.72
CA ASN A 142 4.28 14.03 -6.01
C ASN A 142 3.56 13.46 -4.78
N SER A 143 4.29 12.62 -4.03
CA SER A 143 3.76 11.89 -2.90
C SER A 143 4.30 12.37 -1.56
N GLN A 144 3.57 12.06 -0.51
CA GLN A 144 3.93 12.23 0.89
C GLN A 144 3.37 11.05 1.70
N THR A 145 3.79 10.86 2.95
CA THR A 145 3.14 9.86 3.81
C THR A 145 1.75 10.36 4.26
N PHE A 146 0.90 9.44 4.67
CA PHE A 146 -0.40 9.79 5.26
C PHE A 146 -0.21 10.55 6.57
N THR A 147 0.87 10.30 7.31
CA THR A 147 1.34 11.11 8.45
C THR A 147 1.44 12.59 8.11
N GLU A 148 2.09 12.94 7.00
CA GLU A 148 2.18 14.34 6.55
C GLU A 148 0.86 14.87 5.99
N TRP A 149 0.03 13.99 5.39
CA TRP A 149 -1.28 14.37 4.87
C TRP A 149 -2.27 14.76 5.97
N VAL A 150 -2.37 14.00 7.05
CA VAL A 150 -3.34 14.26 8.15
C VAL A 150 -3.03 15.50 8.98
N LYS A 151 -1.80 16.03 8.90
CA LYS A 151 -1.43 17.31 9.51
C LYS A 151 -2.09 18.51 8.80
N LYS A 152 -2.51 18.35 7.54
CA LYS A 152 -3.19 19.41 6.79
C LYS A 152 -4.65 19.49 7.22
N GLU A 153 -5.28 20.64 7.03
CA GLU A 153 -6.72 20.75 7.24
C GLU A 153 -7.46 19.87 6.23
N LEU A 154 -8.25 18.92 6.74
CA LEU A 154 -8.99 17.96 5.94
C LEU A 154 -10.49 18.22 6.04
N SER A 155 -11.19 18.16 4.91
CA SER A 155 -12.64 18.07 4.88
C SER A 155 -13.11 16.68 5.31
N GLN A 156 -14.38 16.57 5.74
CA GLN A 156 -14.98 15.25 5.97
C GLN A 156 -15.03 14.42 4.69
N GLU A 157 -15.26 15.06 3.53
CA GLU A 157 -15.31 14.37 2.25
C GLU A 157 -13.97 13.72 1.90
N GLU A 158 -12.86 14.43 2.09
CA GLU A 158 -11.50 13.88 1.91
C GLU A 158 -11.23 12.70 2.85
N LEU A 159 -11.72 12.74 4.10
CA LEU A 159 -11.60 11.63 5.04
C LEU A 159 -12.43 10.41 4.60
N TYR A 160 -13.68 10.59 4.19
CA TYR A 160 -14.51 9.50 3.66
C TYR A 160 -13.88 8.92 2.39
N ASN A 161 -13.29 9.75 1.52
CA ASN A 161 -12.63 9.31 0.30
C ASN A 161 -11.38 8.49 0.59
N ALA A 162 -10.50 9.02 1.45
CA ALA A 162 -9.26 8.35 1.86
C ALA A 162 -9.54 6.98 2.50
N TYR A 163 -10.45 6.94 3.48
CA TYR A 163 -10.75 5.70 4.18
C TYR A 163 -11.53 4.71 3.31
N PHE A 164 -12.32 5.14 2.33
CA PHE A 164 -12.89 4.22 1.35
C PHE A 164 -11.78 3.50 0.58
N GLN A 165 -10.83 4.24 0.00
CA GLN A 165 -9.72 3.67 -0.77
C GLN A 165 -8.88 2.70 0.08
N ILE A 166 -8.58 3.08 1.32
CA ILE A 166 -7.80 2.25 2.25
C ILE A 166 -8.58 0.99 2.66
N ILE A 167 -9.86 1.11 3.03
CA ILE A 167 -10.68 -0.03 3.47
C ILE A 167 -10.95 -0.98 2.30
N TYR A 168 -11.13 -0.47 1.09
CA TYR A 168 -11.23 -1.29 -0.13
C TYR A 168 -9.96 -2.12 -0.34
N ALA A 169 -8.78 -1.52 -0.15
CA ALA A 169 -7.50 -2.22 -0.22
C ALA A 169 -7.38 -3.30 0.86
N LEU A 170 -7.70 -2.97 2.12
CA LEU A 170 -7.67 -3.93 3.23
C LEU A 170 -8.63 -5.09 3.01
N TYR A 171 -9.84 -4.80 2.51
CA TYR A 171 -10.80 -5.84 2.17
C TYR A 171 -10.24 -6.75 1.07
N THR A 172 -9.62 -6.18 0.03
CA THR A 172 -8.99 -6.95 -1.04
C THR A 172 -7.89 -7.88 -0.51
N LEU A 173 -7.00 -7.39 0.36
CA LEU A 173 -5.94 -8.22 0.96
C LEU A 173 -6.51 -9.41 1.72
N GLN A 174 -7.51 -9.15 2.56
CA GLN A 174 -8.09 -10.19 3.38
C GLN A 174 -8.89 -11.18 2.51
N LEU A 175 -9.60 -10.68 1.48
CA LEU A 175 -10.51 -11.51 0.68
C LEU A 175 -9.74 -12.45 -0.23
N LYS A 176 -8.69 -11.93 -0.87
CA LYS A 176 -7.95 -12.68 -1.88
C LYS A 176 -6.81 -13.52 -1.31
N LEU A 177 -6.31 -13.19 -0.12
CA LEU A 177 -5.10 -13.83 0.45
C LEU A 177 -5.24 -14.24 1.92
N ASN A 178 -6.33 -13.89 2.59
CA ASN A 178 -6.42 -13.98 4.05
C ASN A 178 -5.23 -13.29 4.74
N MET A 179 -4.77 -12.18 4.17
CA MET A 179 -3.58 -11.47 4.61
C MET A 179 -3.93 -10.27 5.49
N THR A 180 -3.23 -10.15 6.62
CA THR A 180 -3.25 -8.97 7.50
C THR A 180 -1.89 -8.27 7.45
N HIS A 181 -1.86 -6.94 7.35
CA HIS A 181 -0.63 -6.16 7.25
C HIS A 181 0.17 -6.13 8.57
N LEU A 182 -0.52 -6.09 9.71
CA LEU A 182 -0.02 -6.06 11.10
C LEU A 182 0.83 -4.85 11.52
N ASP A 183 1.14 -3.96 10.58
CA ASP A 183 1.89 -2.73 10.83
C ASP A 183 1.37 -1.53 10.01
N LEU A 184 0.05 -1.46 9.76
CA LEU A 184 -0.55 -0.38 8.97
C LEU A 184 -0.68 0.92 9.77
N HIS A 185 0.43 1.57 10.11
CA HIS A 185 0.46 2.92 10.67
C HIS A 185 0.48 4.00 9.57
N THR A 186 0.34 5.26 9.96
CA THR A 186 0.20 6.39 9.02
C THR A 186 1.41 6.61 8.09
N ASP A 187 2.62 6.19 8.45
CA ASP A 187 3.78 6.27 7.55
C ASP A 187 3.76 5.18 6.46
N ASN A 188 3.05 4.07 6.70
CA ASN A 188 2.93 2.94 5.77
C ASN A 188 1.79 3.13 4.74
N ILE A 189 1.28 4.35 4.63
CA ILE A 189 0.36 4.76 3.57
C ILE A 189 0.99 5.93 2.82
N ILE A 190 1.21 5.74 1.52
CA ILE A 190 1.70 6.77 0.63
C ILE A 190 0.51 7.49 -0.01
N VAL A 191 0.51 8.81 0.05
CA VAL A 191 -0.53 9.67 -0.52
C VAL A 191 0.05 10.39 -1.73
N GLN A 192 -0.43 10.04 -2.92
CA GLN A 192 -0.07 10.74 -4.16
C GLN A 192 -1.03 11.89 -4.40
N LYS A 193 -0.49 13.06 -4.73
CA LYS A 193 -1.30 14.17 -5.24
C LYS A 193 -1.48 14.03 -6.76
N VAL A 194 -2.73 14.11 -7.21
CA VAL A 194 -3.13 14.03 -8.63
C VAL A 194 -4.05 15.20 -9.00
N PRO A 195 -4.19 15.55 -10.30
CA PRO A 195 -5.20 16.49 -10.74
C PRO A 195 -6.60 16.05 -10.28
N LYS A 196 -7.44 16.98 -9.81
CA LYS A 196 -8.82 16.67 -9.38
C LYS A 196 -9.74 16.46 -10.58
N GLY A 197 -10.84 15.74 -10.36
CA GLY A 197 -11.91 15.59 -11.33
C GLY A 197 -12.06 14.17 -11.88
N GLY A 198 -13.28 13.84 -12.30
CA GLY A 198 -13.67 12.47 -12.66
C GLY A 198 -13.88 11.56 -11.45
N TYR A 199 -14.11 10.29 -11.73
CA TYR A 199 -14.41 9.27 -10.72
C TYR A 199 -13.65 7.97 -10.99
N TRP A 200 -13.26 7.28 -9.93
CA TRP A 200 -12.90 5.87 -10.02
C TRP A 200 -14.14 5.03 -9.70
N GLU A 201 -14.40 4.04 -10.56
CA GLU A 201 -15.48 3.08 -10.36
C GLU A 201 -14.93 1.88 -9.58
N TYR A 202 -15.50 1.59 -8.42
CA TYR A 202 -15.18 0.43 -7.60
C TYR A 202 -16.41 -0.48 -7.48
N THR A 203 -16.27 -1.76 -7.82
CA THR A 203 -17.34 -2.75 -7.68
C THR A 203 -17.02 -3.74 -6.54
N ILE A 204 -18.02 -3.95 -5.68
CA ILE A 204 -18.02 -4.94 -4.59
C ILE A 204 -19.34 -5.72 -4.64
N GLY A 205 -19.28 -6.99 -5.03
CA GLY A 205 -20.50 -7.77 -5.28
C GLY A 205 -21.33 -7.08 -6.37
N GLU A 206 -22.58 -6.78 -6.06
CA GLU A 206 -23.52 -6.09 -6.97
C GLU A 206 -23.49 -4.56 -6.82
N ASN A 207 -22.76 -4.04 -5.84
CA ASN A 207 -22.73 -2.59 -5.57
C ASN A 207 -21.56 -1.94 -6.31
N THR A 208 -21.83 -0.82 -6.96
CA THR A 208 -20.83 0.03 -7.63
C THR A 208 -20.76 1.38 -6.95
N TYR A 209 -19.53 1.80 -6.63
CA TYR A 209 -19.20 3.04 -5.95
C TYR A 209 -18.40 3.92 -6.89
N TYR A 210 -18.88 5.14 -7.13
CA TYR A 210 -18.22 6.14 -7.94
C TYR A 210 -17.51 7.12 -7.01
N VAL A 211 -16.24 6.81 -6.73
CA VAL A 211 -15.43 7.55 -5.76
C VAL A 211 -14.87 8.78 -6.47
N PRO A 212 -15.21 10.01 -6.03
CA PRO A 212 -14.73 11.21 -6.70
C PRO A 212 -13.22 11.34 -6.55
N ASN A 213 -12.54 11.75 -7.61
CA ASN A 213 -11.13 12.10 -7.51
C ASN A 213 -10.97 13.51 -6.91
N LEU A 214 -10.79 13.54 -5.59
CA LEU A 214 -10.55 14.76 -4.81
C LEU A 214 -9.09 15.23 -4.87
N GLY A 215 -8.27 14.62 -5.74
CA GLY A 215 -6.87 14.98 -5.96
C GLY A 215 -5.87 14.11 -5.18
N TYR A 216 -6.31 12.97 -4.64
CA TYR A 216 -5.47 12.07 -3.85
C TYR A 216 -5.73 10.61 -4.15
N ILE A 217 -4.65 9.82 -4.23
CA ILE A 217 -4.68 8.36 -4.26
C ILE A 217 -3.86 7.84 -3.08
N PHE A 218 -4.40 6.85 -2.39
CA PHE A 218 -3.81 6.27 -1.18
C PHE A 218 -3.28 4.86 -1.48
N TYR A 219 -2.01 4.62 -1.21
CA TYR A 219 -1.35 3.33 -1.44
C TYR A 219 -0.85 2.73 -0.13
N ILE A 220 -1.22 1.48 0.13
CA ILE A 220 -0.64 0.71 1.24
C ILE A 220 0.76 0.24 0.85
N ASN A 221 1.71 0.35 1.78
CA ASN A 221 3.12 0.01 1.58
C ASN A 221 3.72 -0.67 2.83
N ASP A 222 4.88 -1.31 2.64
CA ASP A 222 5.70 -1.97 3.68
C ASP A 222 5.09 -3.22 4.31
N PHE A 223 5.13 -4.32 3.56
CA PHE A 223 4.56 -5.61 3.97
C PHE A 223 5.54 -6.49 4.78
N GLY A 224 6.60 -5.94 5.36
CA GLY A 224 7.59 -6.73 6.12
C GLY A 224 7.02 -7.44 7.36
N HIS A 225 5.85 -7.02 7.83
CA HIS A 225 5.12 -7.61 8.95
C HIS A 225 3.84 -8.36 8.53
N ALA A 226 3.60 -8.48 7.22
CA ALA A 226 2.41 -9.14 6.71
C ALA A 226 2.30 -10.58 7.21
N TRP A 227 1.07 -11.01 7.42
CA TRP A 227 0.74 -12.29 8.00
C TRP A 227 -0.38 -12.97 7.25
N ILE A 228 -0.14 -14.23 6.92
CA ILE A 228 -1.13 -15.16 6.37
C ILE A 228 -1.07 -16.40 7.26
N PRO A 229 -2.21 -16.88 7.79
CA PRO A 229 -2.26 -18.09 8.58
C PRO A 229 -1.51 -19.24 7.90
N ASN A 230 -0.59 -19.85 8.66
CA ASN A 230 0.27 -20.97 8.29
C ASN A 230 1.26 -20.75 7.13
N VAL A 231 1.32 -19.55 6.54
CA VAL A 231 2.21 -19.27 5.39
C VAL A 231 3.20 -18.14 5.67
N LEU A 232 2.73 -16.92 5.95
CA LEU A 232 3.60 -15.79 6.29
C LEU A 232 3.61 -15.61 7.81
N LYS A 233 4.70 -16.03 8.47
CA LYS A 233 4.81 -16.02 9.94
C LYS A 233 6.20 -15.67 10.40
N SER A 234 6.54 -14.38 10.40
CA SER A 234 7.84 -13.97 10.91
C SER A 234 8.00 -14.34 12.39
N TRP A 235 9.22 -14.66 12.80
CA TRP A 235 9.54 -14.94 14.21
C TRP A 235 9.08 -13.81 15.14
N PHE A 236 9.26 -12.56 14.71
CA PHE A 236 8.79 -11.37 15.41
C PHE A 236 7.27 -11.37 15.62
N ILE A 237 6.50 -11.66 14.57
CA ILE A 237 5.03 -11.71 14.66
C ILE A 237 4.57 -12.83 15.60
N ARG A 238 5.24 -13.99 15.58
CA ARG A 238 4.92 -15.12 16.48
C ARG A 238 5.13 -14.78 17.96
N GLN A 239 6.12 -13.95 18.28
CA GLN A 239 6.39 -13.51 19.65
C GLN A 239 5.47 -12.36 20.09
N ARG A 240 5.17 -11.43 19.17
CA ARG A 240 4.44 -10.20 19.49
C ARG A 240 2.92 -10.40 19.56
N TYR A 241 2.36 -11.27 18.72
CA TYR A 241 0.92 -11.39 18.56
C TYR A 241 0.42 -12.80 18.86
N ASN A 242 -0.71 -12.89 19.55
CA ASN A 242 -1.47 -14.12 19.66
C ASN A 242 -2.30 -14.30 18.37
N PRO A 243 -2.04 -15.35 17.54
CA PRO A 243 -2.74 -15.53 16.27
C PRO A 243 -4.26 -15.58 16.39
N LYS A 244 -4.80 -16.07 17.51
CA LYS A 244 -6.26 -16.11 17.76
C LYS A 244 -6.90 -14.72 17.91
N ARG A 245 -6.08 -13.68 18.09
CA ARG A 245 -6.52 -12.28 18.26
C ARG A 245 -6.32 -11.44 17.01
N ILE A 246 -5.63 -11.96 15.99
CA ILE A 246 -5.51 -11.31 14.69
C ILE A 246 -6.83 -11.54 13.96
N LYS A 247 -7.56 -10.45 13.69
CA LYS A 247 -8.88 -10.45 13.07
C LYS A 247 -8.95 -9.34 12.02
N SER A 248 -10.01 -9.31 11.23
CA SER A 248 -10.20 -8.36 10.12
C SER A 248 -10.04 -6.87 10.49
N HIS A 249 -10.38 -6.48 11.73
CA HIS A 249 -10.24 -5.09 12.20
C HIS A 249 -8.81 -4.63 12.51
N PHE A 250 -7.82 -5.53 12.56
CA PHE A 250 -6.52 -5.25 13.21
C PHE A 250 -5.78 -4.08 12.56
N ASP A 251 -5.66 -4.10 11.23
CA ASP A 251 -4.95 -3.07 10.47
C ASP A 251 -5.66 -1.71 10.57
N LEU A 252 -6.99 -1.69 10.47
CA LEU A 252 -7.76 -0.45 10.61
C LEU A 252 -7.65 0.13 12.02
N MET A 253 -7.56 -0.72 13.06
CA MET A 253 -7.31 -0.28 14.43
C MET A 253 -5.92 0.32 14.61
N ILE A 254 -4.88 -0.28 14.02
CA ILE A 254 -3.51 0.27 14.04
C ILE A 254 -3.49 1.64 13.37
N LEU A 255 -4.08 1.75 12.17
CA LEU A 255 -4.16 3.01 11.43
C LEU A 255 -4.91 4.08 12.21
N TYR A 256 -6.08 3.75 12.77
CA TYR A 256 -6.87 4.68 13.58
C TYR A 256 -6.08 5.23 14.77
N ARG A 257 -5.38 4.35 15.50
CA ARG A 257 -4.56 4.74 16.65
C ARG A 257 -3.36 5.59 16.23
N SER A 258 -2.69 5.23 15.15
CA SER A 258 -1.56 6.00 14.61
C SER A 258 -2.00 7.40 14.14
N HIS A 259 -3.14 7.50 13.45
CA HIS A 259 -3.71 8.79 13.03
C HIS A 259 -4.03 9.68 14.23
N LEU A 260 -4.68 9.14 15.27
CA LEU A 260 -4.93 9.90 16.51
C LEU A 260 -3.63 10.34 17.20
N ALA A 261 -2.65 9.43 17.30
CA ALA A 261 -1.37 9.73 17.94
C ALA A 261 -0.63 10.85 17.19
N GLU A 262 -0.66 10.82 15.85
CA GLU A 262 -0.02 11.82 15.02
C GLU A 262 -0.65 13.21 15.20
N LEU A 263 -1.97 13.31 15.24
CA LEU A 263 -2.66 14.58 15.49
C LEU A 263 -2.36 15.12 16.89
N LYS A 264 -2.33 14.25 17.91
CA LYS A 264 -1.96 14.65 19.27
C LYS A 264 -0.52 15.16 19.34
N ARG A 265 0.41 14.50 18.67
CA ARG A 265 1.83 14.89 18.60
C ARG A 265 2.02 16.22 17.87
N SER A 266 1.33 16.41 16.75
CA SER A 266 1.50 17.59 15.89
C SER A 266 0.83 18.86 16.43
N PHE A 267 -0.27 18.74 17.19
CA PHE A 267 -1.02 19.91 17.69
C PHE A 267 -1.00 20.09 19.21
N GLY A 268 -0.57 19.09 19.98
CA GLY A 268 -0.60 19.12 21.44
C GLY A 268 -2.01 18.96 22.02
N GLU A 269 -2.11 18.60 23.31
CA GLU A 269 -3.39 18.36 23.98
C GLU A 269 -4.26 19.64 24.11
N GLY A 270 -3.62 20.82 24.10
CA GLY A 270 -4.27 22.14 24.20
C GLY A 270 -4.91 22.68 22.91
N HIS A 271 -4.79 21.99 21.77
CA HIS A 271 -5.36 22.43 20.48
C HIS A 271 -6.48 21.51 19.99
N LEU A 272 -7.41 21.21 20.90
CA LEU A 272 -8.56 20.35 20.67
C LEU A 272 -9.37 20.76 19.41
N ASN A 273 -9.40 22.05 19.06
CA ASN A 273 -10.15 22.56 17.91
C ASN A 273 -9.52 22.19 16.56
N LYS A 274 -8.19 22.20 16.43
CA LYS A 274 -7.51 21.77 15.19
C LYS A 274 -7.65 20.27 14.99
N THR A 275 -7.47 19.48 16.05
CA THR A 275 -7.71 18.03 16.01
C THR A 275 -9.16 17.68 15.66
N LYS A 276 -10.14 18.43 16.17
CA LYS A 276 -11.55 18.28 15.81
C LYS A 276 -11.83 18.65 14.35
N LYS A 277 -11.07 19.57 13.75
CA LYS A 277 -11.21 19.96 12.34
C LYS A 277 -10.65 18.88 11.42
N ASN A 278 -9.41 18.44 11.67
CA ASN A 278 -8.72 17.47 10.81
C ASN A 278 -9.24 16.04 10.97
N PHE A 279 -9.77 15.68 12.14
CA PHE A 279 -10.36 14.37 12.38
C PHE A 279 -11.60 14.48 13.28
N PRO A 280 -12.74 14.87 12.70
CA PRO A 280 -13.97 15.16 13.46
C PRO A 280 -14.46 13.95 14.27
N LYS A 281 -14.97 14.23 15.48
CA LYS A 281 -15.54 13.19 16.36
C LYS A 281 -16.65 12.37 15.67
N SER A 282 -17.42 13.00 14.78
CA SER A 282 -18.44 12.31 13.97
C SER A 282 -17.82 11.22 13.10
N PHE A 283 -16.75 11.54 12.38
CA PHE A 283 -16.05 10.58 11.54
C PHE A 283 -15.27 9.52 12.35
N GLN A 284 -14.67 9.92 13.48
CA GLN A 284 -14.07 8.96 14.42
C GLN A 284 -15.08 7.90 14.90
N LYS A 285 -16.32 8.31 15.20
CA LYS A 285 -17.40 7.38 15.58
C LYS A 285 -17.73 6.40 14.44
N VAL A 286 -17.73 6.85 13.19
CA VAL A 286 -17.92 5.96 12.02
C VAL A 286 -16.81 4.91 11.97
N LEU A 287 -15.54 5.32 12.05
CA LEU A 287 -14.42 4.37 12.02
C LEU A 287 -14.44 3.40 13.20
N LEU A 288 -14.73 3.88 14.41
CA LEU A 288 -14.87 3.01 15.59
C LEU A 288 -16.02 2.01 15.44
N SER A 289 -17.12 2.41 14.79
CA SER A 289 -18.23 1.51 14.47
C SER A 289 -17.78 0.40 13.51
N ILE A 290 -17.10 0.77 12.41
CA ILE A 290 -16.52 -0.18 11.45
C ILE A 290 -15.58 -1.16 12.15
N ILE A 291 -14.65 -0.64 12.95
CA ILE A 291 -13.67 -1.44 13.70
C ILE A 291 -14.38 -2.40 14.66
N LYS A 292 -15.44 -1.95 15.35
CA LYS A 292 -16.23 -2.79 16.26
C LYS A 292 -16.97 -3.90 15.50
N SER A 293 -17.59 -3.58 14.37
CA SER A 293 -18.26 -4.56 13.51
C SER A 293 -17.27 -5.62 13.04
N LEU A 294 -16.13 -5.23 12.45
CA LEU A 294 -15.09 -6.15 12.00
C LEU A 294 -14.45 -6.96 13.15
N ARG A 295 -14.40 -6.41 14.37
CA ARG A 295 -13.85 -7.15 15.53
C ARG A 295 -14.74 -8.33 15.94
N ASN A 296 -16.06 -8.13 15.85
CA ASN A 296 -17.06 -9.10 16.27
C ASN A 296 -17.49 -10.01 15.12
N GLY A 297 -17.33 -9.53 13.90
CA GLY A 297 -17.69 -10.21 12.66
C GLY A 297 -16.53 -10.98 12.02
N SER A 298 -16.68 -11.20 10.73
CA SER A 298 -15.75 -11.88 9.84
C SER A 298 -15.44 -11.01 8.61
N ILE A 299 -14.82 -11.60 7.60
CA ILE A 299 -14.46 -10.88 6.39
C ILE A 299 -15.68 -10.63 5.48
N GLU A 300 -16.69 -11.48 5.58
CA GLU A 300 -17.94 -11.41 4.84
C GLU A 300 -18.78 -10.18 5.21
N ASP A 301 -18.45 -9.52 6.33
CA ASP A 301 -19.13 -8.29 6.76
C ASP A 301 -18.63 -7.03 6.03
N PHE A 302 -17.46 -7.06 5.38
CA PHE A 302 -16.90 -5.88 4.69
C PHE A 302 -17.86 -5.28 3.66
N PRO A 303 -18.46 -6.05 2.72
CA PRO A 303 -19.39 -5.50 1.74
C PRO A 303 -20.54 -4.71 2.37
N GLU A 304 -21.17 -5.26 3.41
CA GLU A 304 -22.31 -4.62 4.08
C GLU A 304 -21.87 -3.39 4.89
N ILE A 305 -20.71 -3.45 5.54
CA ILE A 305 -20.11 -2.28 6.22
C ILE A 305 -19.80 -1.17 5.22
N ILE A 306 -19.15 -1.48 4.10
CA ILE A 306 -18.79 -0.49 3.08
C ILE A 306 -20.07 0.12 2.48
N LYS A 307 -21.05 -0.71 2.17
CA LYS A 307 -22.36 -0.29 1.68
C LYS A 307 -23.03 0.70 2.62
N ASN A 308 -23.15 0.36 3.90
CA ASN A 308 -23.83 1.20 4.89
C ASN A 308 -23.16 2.57 5.13
N VAL A 309 -21.86 2.69 4.87
CA VAL A 309 -21.13 3.95 5.10
C VAL A 309 -21.02 4.79 3.83
N TRP A 310 -20.84 4.15 2.66
CA TRP A 310 -20.46 4.83 1.43
C TRP A 310 -21.44 4.69 0.26
N LEU A 311 -22.39 3.74 0.27
CA LEU A 311 -23.25 3.53 -0.89
C LEU A 311 -24.02 4.81 -1.24
N ASP A 312 -24.75 5.41 -0.29
CA ASP A 312 -25.52 6.63 -0.56
C ASP A 312 -24.64 7.83 -0.94
N LYS A 313 -23.36 7.83 -0.51
CA LYS A 313 -22.41 8.90 -0.81
C LYS A 313 -21.85 8.79 -2.23
N TYR A 314 -21.61 7.57 -2.70
CA TYR A 314 -20.93 7.28 -3.95
C TYR A 314 -21.81 6.54 -4.97
N LYS A 315 -23.12 6.50 -4.75
CA LYS A 315 -24.10 6.09 -5.75
C LYS A 315 -24.25 7.23 -6.76
N VAL A 316 -24.08 6.94 -8.04
CA VAL A 316 -24.30 7.95 -9.09
C VAL A 316 -25.76 8.38 -9.09
N THR A 317 -25.99 9.69 -9.02
CA THR A 317 -27.31 10.29 -9.15
C THR A 317 -27.52 11.01 -10.48
N ASN A 318 -26.47 11.55 -11.11
CA ASN A 318 -26.38 11.93 -12.54
C ASN A 318 -25.11 12.77 -12.82
N ASN A 319 -24.74 12.88 -14.11
CA ASN A 319 -23.96 13.95 -14.79
C ASN A 319 -22.52 13.64 -15.25
N ASN A 320 -22.37 13.52 -16.59
CA ASN A 320 -21.32 14.03 -17.50
C ASN A 320 -19.82 13.97 -17.14
N SER A 321 -19.44 13.44 -15.98
CA SER A 321 -18.06 13.39 -15.51
C SER A 321 -17.38 12.11 -15.98
N SER A 322 -16.14 12.21 -16.43
CA SER A 322 -15.38 11.09 -16.97
C SER A 322 -15.04 10.05 -15.89
N ILE A 323 -15.24 8.78 -16.21
CA ILE A 323 -14.68 7.66 -15.45
C ILE A 323 -13.17 7.61 -15.75
N ILE A 324 -12.35 7.66 -14.71
CA ILE A 324 -10.89 7.60 -14.79
C ILE A 324 -10.46 6.15 -15.02
N ASP A 325 -10.98 5.24 -14.21
CA ASP A 325 -10.68 3.81 -14.27
C ASP A 325 -11.76 2.99 -13.54
N LYS A 326 -11.75 1.68 -13.78
CA LYS A 326 -12.67 0.71 -13.19
C LYS A 326 -11.93 -0.40 -12.46
N PHE A 327 -12.37 -0.68 -11.25
CA PHE A 327 -11.83 -1.70 -10.36
C PHE A 327 -12.95 -2.60 -9.86
N ASN A 328 -12.78 -3.91 -9.96
CA ASN A 328 -13.78 -4.86 -9.49
C ASN A 328 -13.09 -5.91 -8.64
N ILE A 329 -13.49 -5.99 -7.38
CA ILE A 329 -12.87 -6.91 -6.41
C ILE A 329 -13.08 -8.37 -6.82
N ASN A 330 -14.12 -8.66 -7.60
CA ASN A 330 -14.45 -9.99 -8.09
C ASN A 330 -13.65 -10.40 -9.34
N ASN A 331 -12.86 -9.49 -9.94
CA ASN A 331 -12.03 -9.85 -11.09
C ASN A 331 -11.08 -11.02 -10.76
N SER A 332 -10.89 -11.88 -11.74
CA SER A 332 -9.92 -12.97 -11.70
C SER A 332 -8.50 -12.42 -11.68
N ILE A 333 -7.62 -13.10 -10.96
CA ILE A 333 -6.22 -12.72 -10.79
C ILE A 333 -5.38 -13.62 -11.70
N ASN A 334 -4.39 -13.04 -12.39
CA ASN A 334 -3.45 -13.86 -13.14
C ASN A 334 -2.45 -14.57 -12.21
N ILE A 335 -2.67 -15.86 -11.96
CA ILE A 335 -1.81 -16.69 -11.11
C ILE A 335 -0.53 -17.18 -11.80
N SER A 336 -0.40 -17.05 -13.13
CA SER A 336 0.80 -17.52 -13.85
C SER A 336 2.05 -16.75 -13.43
N GLU A 337 1.89 -15.46 -13.16
CA GLU A 337 2.94 -14.52 -12.78
C GLU A 337 3.35 -14.59 -11.30
N ILE A 338 2.66 -15.45 -10.53
CA ILE A 338 2.91 -15.66 -9.11
C ILE A 338 3.90 -16.83 -8.94
N PRO A 339 4.91 -16.72 -8.07
CA PRO A 339 5.81 -17.83 -7.72
C PRO A 339 5.02 -19.09 -7.34
N VAL A 340 5.47 -20.25 -7.81
CA VAL A 340 4.74 -21.52 -7.71
C VAL A 340 4.40 -21.86 -6.26
N GLU A 341 5.30 -21.55 -5.33
CA GLU A 341 5.19 -21.75 -3.89
C GLU A 341 4.02 -20.96 -3.28
N LEU A 342 3.66 -19.82 -3.88
CA LEU A 342 2.62 -18.90 -3.39
C LEU A 342 1.27 -19.11 -4.06
N ARG A 343 1.21 -19.74 -5.25
CA ARG A 343 -0.04 -20.00 -5.99
C ARG A 343 -1.14 -20.69 -5.18
N PRO A 344 -0.85 -21.64 -4.26
CA PRO A 344 -1.90 -22.26 -3.44
C PRO A 344 -2.70 -21.29 -2.56
N LEU A 345 -2.20 -20.07 -2.33
CA LEU A 345 -2.90 -19.03 -1.56
C LEU A 345 -4.11 -18.42 -2.30
N PHE A 346 -4.20 -18.65 -3.61
CA PHE A 346 -5.24 -18.08 -4.48
C PHE A 346 -6.30 -19.11 -4.92
N LYS A 347 -6.30 -20.29 -4.30
CA LYS A 347 -7.23 -21.39 -4.61
C LYS A 347 -8.50 -21.34 -3.77
#